data_AF-A0A955KTB0-F1
#
_entry.id   AF-A0A955KTB0-F1
#
_cell.length_a   1.000
_cell.length_b   1.000
_cell.length_c   1.000
_cell.angle_alpha   90.00
_cell.angle_beta   90.00
_cell.angle_gamma   90.00
#
_symmetry.space_group_name_H-M   'P 1'
#
loop_
_entity.id
_entity.type
_entity.pdbx_description
1 polymer ?
#
loop_
_entity_poly.entity_id
_entity_poly.type
_entity_poly.pdbx_seq_one_letter_code
_entity_poly.pdbx_strand_id
1 'polypeptide(L)'
;MPYNTPNLAEMVILSIAQHTGSEPQTIELLADLEEDLGLLDQDLVQVLTLLNRQFEELHLTIDEIETNEVHTVADLVQLIDDELAFA
;
A
#
# COMPACT_ATOMS: atom_id res chain seq x y z
N MET A 1 -3.54 -17.59 -6.99
CA MET A 1 -3.46 -16.12 -7.05
C MET A 1 -3.88 -15.63 -5.68
N PRO A 2 -2.98 -15.16 -4.80
CA PRO A 2 -3.42 -14.55 -3.58
C PRO A 2 -3.86 -13.12 -3.91
N TYR A 3 -5.18 -12.92 -3.87
CA TYR A 3 -5.84 -11.65 -3.60
C TYR A 3 -7.02 -12.03 -2.72
N ASN A 4 -6.75 -12.62 -1.54
CA ASN A 4 -7.80 -13.31 -0.78
C ASN A 4 -8.59 -12.38 0.15
N THR A 5 -8.34 -11.07 0.09
CA THR A 5 -9.12 -10.05 0.80
C THR A 5 -9.44 -8.86 -0.12
N PRO A 6 -10.60 -8.84 -0.81
CA PRO A 6 -11.02 -7.66 -1.60
C PRO A 6 -11.08 -6.36 -0.77
N ASN A 7 -11.15 -6.48 0.55
CA ASN A 7 -11.12 -5.37 1.49
C ASN A 7 -9.71 -4.76 1.65
N LEU A 8 -8.63 -5.54 1.48
CA LEU A 8 -7.26 -5.05 1.67
C LEU A 8 -6.87 -4.05 0.56
N ALA A 9 -7.10 -4.43 -0.70
CA ALA A 9 -6.88 -3.56 -1.84
C ALA A 9 -7.63 -2.23 -1.69
N GLU A 10 -8.90 -2.29 -1.28
CA GLU A 10 -9.72 -1.10 -1.06
C GLU A 10 -9.19 -0.24 0.09
N MET A 11 -8.74 -0.85 1.20
CA MET A 11 -8.14 -0.12 2.32
C MET A 11 -6.84 0.57 1.92
N VAL A 12 -5.95 -0.08 1.18
CA VAL A 12 -4.69 0.51 0.70
C VAL A 12 -4.97 1.70 -0.23
N ILE A 13 -5.87 1.51 -1.19
CA ILE A 13 -6.30 2.58 -2.11
C ILE A 13 -6.90 3.76 -1.33
N LEU A 14 -7.73 3.49 -0.31
CA LEU A 14 -8.30 4.55 0.54
C LEU A 14 -7.21 5.30 1.32
N SER A 15 -6.20 4.61 1.86
CA SER A 15 -5.10 5.26 2.57
C SER A 15 -4.26 6.14 1.65
N ILE A 16 -3.97 5.67 0.44
CA ILE A 16 -3.25 6.44 -0.58
C ILE A 16 -4.08 7.65 -1.03
N ALA A 17 -5.37 7.46 -1.30
CA ALA A 17 -6.30 8.52 -1.69
C ALA A 17 -6.40 9.60 -0.60
N GLN A 18 -6.47 9.20 0.67
CA GLN A 18 -6.49 10.13 1.81
C GLN A 18 -5.21 10.95 1.92
N HIS A 19 -4.05 10.35 1.63
CA HIS A 19 -2.75 11.04 1.69
C HIS A 19 -2.55 11.98 0.50
N THR A 20 -2.85 11.51 -0.72
CA THR A 20 -2.65 12.25 -1.97
C THR A 20 -3.76 13.28 -2.25
N GLY A 21 -4.94 13.11 -1.65
CA GLY A 21 -6.13 13.89 -1.97
C GLY A 21 -6.83 13.46 -3.27
N SER A 22 -6.42 12.34 -3.87
CA SER A 22 -7.03 11.77 -5.07
C SER A 22 -8.34 11.05 -4.74
N GLU A 23 -9.20 10.84 -5.74
CA GLU A 23 -10.40 10.01 -5.56
C GLU A 23 -10.01 8.52 -5.54
N PRO A 24 -10.46 7.73 -4.55
CA PRO A 24 -10.07 6.31 -4.47
C PRO A 24 -10.55 5.49 -5.68
N GLN A 25 -11.61 5.92 -6.37
CA GLN A 25 -12.12 5.25 -7.57
C GLN A 25 -11.25 5.49 -8.81
N THR A 26 -10.35 6.47 -8.79
CA THR A 26 -9.44 6.77 -9.92
C THR A 26 -8.07 6.12 -9.77
N ILE A 27 -7.78 5.53 -8.60
CA ILE A 27 -6.52 4.84 -8.34
C ILE A 27 -6.65 3.39 -8.79
N GLU A 28 -5.82 3.00 -9.75
CA GLU A 28 -5.77 1.63 -10.25
C GLU A 28 -4.72 0.80 -9.49
N LEU A 29 -4.93 -0.51 -9.39
CA LEU A 29 -3.95 -1.42 -8.77
C LEU A 29 -2.61 -1.43 -9.53
N LEU A 30 -2.64 -1.25 -10.84
CA LEU A 30 -1.44 -1.21 -11.67
C LEU A 30 -0.79 0.18 -11.72
N ALA A 31 -1.34 1.17 -11.01
CA ALA A 31 -0.76 2.50 -10.97
C ALA A 31 0.59 2.47 -10.26
N ASP A 32 1.55 3.16 -10.84
CA ASP A 32 2.87 3.34 -10.26
C ASP A 32 2.79 4.31 -9.07
N LEU A 33 3.41 3.94 -7.96
CA LEU A 33 3.40 4.72 -6.73
C LEU A 33 4.10 6.07 -6.95
N GLU A 34 5.20 6.12 -7.70
CA GLU A 34 5.98 7.34 -7.90
C GLU A 34 5.55 8.08 -9.17
N GLU A 35 5.45 7.39 -10.31
CA GLU A 35 5.18 8.03 -11.61
C GLU A 35 3.72 8.43 -11.80
N ASP A 36 2.77 7.59 -11.38
CA ASP A 36 1.34 7.87 -11.57
C ASP A 36 0.74 8.62 -10.37
N LEU A 37 1.12 8.22 -9.16
CA LEU A 37 0.53 8.73 -7.92
C LEU A 37 1.37 9.81 -7.22
N GLY A 38 2.63 9.99 -7.62
CA GLY A 38 3.52 11.00 -7.06
C GLY A 38 3.92 10.73 -5.60
N LEU A 39 3.84 9.48 -5.13
CA LEU A 39 4.26 9.06 -3.81
C LEU A 39 5.77 8.89 -3.79
N LEU A 40 6.45 9.72 -3.02
CA LEU A 40 7.86 9.56 -2.72
C LEU A 40 8.04 8.74 -1.43
N ASP A 41 9.27 8.37 -1.09
CA ASP A 41 9.56 7.58 0.12
C ASP A 41 8.96 8.18 1.40
N GLN A 42 8.98 9.51 1.53
CA GLN A 42 8.36 10.22 2.65
C GLN A 42 6.83 10.05 2.71
N ASP A 43 6.18 9.94 1.55
CA ASP A 43 4.74 9.74 1.43
C ASP A 43 4.39 8.28 1.73
N LEU A 44 5.19 7.35 1.23
CA LEU A 44 5.06 5.93 1.55
C LEU A 44 5.23 5.68 3.05
N VAL A 45 6.23 6.28 3.71
CA VAL A 45 6.37 6.18 5.17
C VAL A 45 5.10 6.63 5.90
N GLN A 46 4.42 7.68 5.41
CA GLN A 46 3.17 8.14 5.99
C GLN A 46 1.99 7.20 5.72
N VAL A 47 1.88 6.67 4.50
CA VAL A 47 0.87 5.66 4.14
C VAL A 47 1.07 4.38 4.96
N LEU A 48 2.30 3.87 5.05
CA LEU A 48 2.65 2.71 5.88
C LEU A 48 2.37 2.96 7.36
N THR A 49 2.64 4.16 7.88
CA THR A 49 2.28 4.52 9.25
C THR A 49 0.77 4.49 9.48
N LEU A 50 -0.04 4.90 8.50
CA LEU A 50 -1.49 4.81 8.58
C LEU A 50 -1.95 3.34 8.54
N LEU A 51 -1.36 2.53 7.66
CA LEU A 51 -1.67 1.10 7.53
C LEU A 51 -1.28 0.32 8.79
N ASN A 52 -0.07 0.49 9.32
CA ASN A 52 0.37 -0.15 10.57
C ASN A 52 -0.48 0.26 11.79
N ARG A 53 -1.12 1.45 11.75
CA ARG A 53 -2.11 1.84 12.78
C ARG A 53 -3.47 1.19 12.59
N GLN A 54 -3.83 0.89 11.35
CA GLN A 54 -5.11 0.28 10.99
C GLN A 54 -5.08 -1.24 11.21
N PHE A 55 -3.92 -1.86 11.05
CA PHE A 55 -3.66 -3.28 11.30
C PHE A 55 -2.59 -3.41 12.38
N GLU A 56 -2.98 -3.73 13.62
CA GLU A 56 -2.04 -3.86 14.75
C GLU A 56 -0.95 -4.93 14.54
N GLU A 57 -1.16 -5.84 13.59
CA GLU A 57 -0.26 -6.94 13.22
C GLU A 57 0.74 -6.54 12.12
N LEU A 58 0.49 -5.45 11.37
CA LEU A 58 1.40 -4.95 10.34
C LEU A 58 2.51 -4.10 10.93
N HIS A 59 3.76 -4.44 10.58
CA HIS A 59 4.95 -3.68 10.94
C HIS A 59 5.75 -3.30 9.70
N LEU A 60 5.07 -2.81 8.66
CA LEU A 60 5.73 -2.48 7.41
C LEU A 60 6.63 -1.25 7.52
N THR A 61 7.77 -1.32 6.87
CA THR A 61 8.79 -0.26 6.81
C THR A 61 9.16 0.07 5.38
N ILE A 62 9.77 1.24 5.16
CA ILE A 62 10.26 1.62 3.83
C ILE A 62 11.33 0.64 3.33
N ASP A 63 12.13 0.07 4.23
CA ASP A 63 13.14 -0.94 3.91
C ASP A 63 12.50 -2.19 3.26
N GLU A 64 11.28 -2.57 3.66
CA GLU A 64 10.57 -3.70 3.05
C GLU A 64 10.00 -3.37 1.67
N ILE A 65 9.58 -2.13 1.45
CA ILE A 65 9.16 -1.63 0.13
C ILE A 65 10.35 -1.70 -0.83
N GLU A 66 11.50 -1.19 -0.41
CA GLU A 66 12.73 -1.24 -1.22
C GLU A 66 13.20 -2.68 -1.46
N THR A 67 13.18 -3.52 -0.42
CA THR A 67 13.65 -4.92 -0.50
C THR A 67 12.76 -5.78 -1.41
N ASN A 68 11.45 -5.52 -1.43
CA ASN A 68 10.50 -6.24 -2.26
C ASN A 68 10.26 -5.57 -3.62
N GLU A 69 11.01 -4.51 -3.96
CA GLU A 69 10.90 -3.77 -5.22
C GLU A 69 9.44 -3.35 -5.51
N VAL A 70 8.77 -2.81 -4.49
CA VAL A 70 7.36 -2.41 -4.58
C VAL A 70 7.24 -1.10 -5.36
N HIS A 71 6.72 -1.18 -6.58
CA HIS A 71 6.57 -0.03 -7.47
C HIS A 71 5.10 0.32 -7.73
N THR A 72 4.18 -0.64 -7.64
CA THR A 72 2.76 -0.42 -7.89
C THR A 72 1.88 -0.59 -6.66
N VAL A 73 0.65 -0.08 -6.73
CA VAL A 73 -0.37 -0.31 -5.68
C VAL A 73 -0.62 -1.81 -5.49
N ALA A 74 -0.61 -2.60 -6.57
CA ALA A 74 -0.78 -4.04 -6.53
C ALA A 74 0.35 -4.72 -5.74
N ASP A 75 1.59 -4.28 -5.94
CA ASP A 75 2.75 -4.82 -5.22
C ASP A 75 2.66 -4.49 -3.73
N LEU A 76 2.23 -3.28 -3.38
CA LEU A 76 2.01 -2.88 -1.99
C LEU A 76 0.91 -3.72 -1.33
N VAL A 77 -0.20 -3.94 -2.03
CA VAL A 77 -1.28 -4.81 -1.55
C VAL A 77 -0.79 -6.25 -1.36
N GLN A 78 0.03 -6.74 -2.29
CA GLN A 78 0.60 -8.09 -2.22
C GLN A 78 1.53 -8.23 -1.01
N LEU A 79 2.41 -7.24 -0.78
CA LEU A 79 3.31 -7.23 0.36
C LEU A 79 2.53 -7.27 1.69
N ILE A 80 1.45 -6.49 1.79
CA ILE A 80 0.60 -6.49 2.98
C ILE A 80 -0.15 -7.81 3.16
N ASP A 81 -0.68 -8.39 2.07
CA ASP A 81 -1.39 -9.69 2.12
C ASP A 81 -0.42 -10.79 2.57
N ASP A 82 0.83 -10.75 2.10
CA ASP A 82 1.88 -11.68 2.51
C ASP A 82 2.24 -11.49 3.99
N GLU A 83 2.49 -10.25 4.44
CA GLU A 83 2.82 -9.98 5.85
C GLU A 83 1.68 -10.40 6.80
N LEU A 84 0.42 -10.10 6.44
CA LEU A 84 -0.75 -10.54 7.19
C LEU A 84 -0.97 -12.07 7.14
N ALA A 85 -0.50 -12.74 6.08
CA ALA A 85 -0.57 -14.20 5.99
C ALA A 85 0.48 -14.89 6.88
N PHE A 86 1.56 -14.18 7.25
CA PHE A 86 2.62 -14.67 8.13
C PHE A 86 2.50 -14.17 9.59
N ALA A 87 1.65 -13.18 9.86
CA ALA A 87 1.29 -12.70 11.20
C ALA A 87 0.38 -13.69 11.96
#